data_AF-A0A0R1R9Y0-F1
#
_entry.id   AF-A0A0R1R9Y0-F1
#
_cell.length_a   1.000
_cell.length_b   1.000
_cell.length_c   1.000
_cell.angle_alpha   90.00
_cell.angle_beta   90.00
_cell.angle_gamma   90.00
#
_symmetry.space_group_name_H-M   'P 1'
#
loop_
_entity.id
_entity.type
_entity.pdbx_description
1 polymer ?
#
loop_
_entity_poly.entity_id
_entity_poly.type
_entity_poly.pdbx_seq_one_letter_code
_entity_poly.pdbx_strand_id
1 'polypeptide(L)'
;MAPKKQLVRVVRNQDQEVSIDPTGKMSGRGAYIALDVAIAKRAKQERTFDHVFSVKIDDQFYDDLIAYVDHQQARRELFDHD
;
A
#
# COMPACT_ATOMS: atom_id res chain seq x y z
N MET A 1 -17.79 -1.01 -3.44
CA MET A 1 -16.82 -1.00 -2.32
C MET A 1 -16.10 -2.33 -2.31
N ALA A 2 -14.77 -2.36 -2.35
CA ALA A 2 -14.02 -3.61 -2.19
C ALA A 2 -14.13 -4.08 -0.72
N PRO A 3 -14.32 -5.38 -0.43
CA PRO A 3 -14.26 -5.91 0.92
C PRO A 3 -12.97 -5.48 1.63
N LYS A 4 -13.03 -5.12 2.92
CA LYS A 4 -11.90 -4.58 3.69
C LYS A 4 -10.64 -5.48 3.67
N LYS A 5 -10.81 -6.78 3.42
CA LYS A 5 -9.73 -7.78 3.22
C LYS A 5 -8.93 -7.60 1.92
N GLN A 6 -9.33 -6.67 1.06
CA GLN A 6 -8.72 -6.43 -0.26
C GLN A 6 -8.05 -5.06 -0.35
N LEU A 7 -7.71 -4.45 0.78
CA LEU A 7 -7.06 -3.14 0.82
C LEU A 7 -5.70 -3.24 1.51
N VAL A 8 -4.73 -2.51 0.97
CA VAL A 8 -3.44 -2.26 1.63
C VAL A 8 -3.47 -0.86 2.22
N ARG A 9 -3.16 -0.75 3.50
CA ARG A 9 -3.03 0.54 4.18
C ARG A 9 -1.58 1.01 4.12
N VAL A 10 -1.41 2.29 3.80
CA VAL A 10 -0.15 3.01 3.95
C VAL A 10 -0.37 4.12 4.97
N VAL A 11 0.58 4.36 5.86
CA VAL A 11 0.51 5.38 6.91
C VAL A 11 1.69 6.33 6.82
N ARG A 12 1.43 7.64 7.03
CA ARG A 12 2.45 8.64 7.37
C ARG A 12 2.40 8.95 8.85
N ASN A 13 3.51 8.77 9.57
CA ASN A 13 3.62 9.12 10.99
C ASN A 13 3.84 10.63 11.22
N GLN A 14 4.10 11.03 12.47
CA GLN A 14 4.35 12.43 12.84
C GLN A 14 5.73 12.93 12.35
N ASP A 15 6.69 12.02 12.20
CA ASP A 15 8.05 12.29 11.69
C ASP A 15 8.11 12.34 10.16
N GLN A 16 6.95 12.33 9.50
CA GLN A 16 6.78 12.34 8.04
C GLN A 16 7.26 11.07 7.32
N GLU A 17 7.53 10.00 8.06
CA GLU A 17 7.90 8.71 7.50
C GLU A 17 6.68 7.96 7.01
N VAL A 18 6.81 7.33 5.84
CA VAL A 18 5.74 6.58 5.19
C VAL A 18 6.05 5.09 5.24
N SER A 19 5.08 4.29 5.66
CA SER A 19 5.21 2.84 5.83
C SER A 19 3.94 2.09 5.45
N ILE A 20 4.09 0.84 5.02
CA ILE A 20 2.98 -0.09 4.81
C ILE A 20 2.48 -0.54 6.19
N ASP A 21 1.16 -0.52 6.41
CA ASP A 21 0.54 -0.97 7.66
C ASP A 21 -0.36 -2.19 7.43
N PRO A 22 0.20 -3.41 7.53
CA PRO A 22 -0.59 -4.65 7.45
C PRO A 22 -1.60 -4.81 8.59
N THR A 23 -1.37 -4.15 9.73
CA THR A 23 -2.17 -4.32 10.96
C THR A 23 -3.39 -3.42 10.99
N GLY A 24 -3.35 -2.30 10.27
CA GLY A 24 -4.35 -1.23 10.35
C GLY A 24 -4.33 -0.45 11.66
N LYS A 25 -3.32 -0.66 12.52
CA LYS A 25 -3.24 -0.09 13.87
C LYS A 25 -2.18 1.00 14.01
N MET A 26 -1.36 1.24 12.98
CA MET A 26 -0.32 2.27 13.06
C MET A 26 -0.93 3.67 13.18
N SER A 27 -0.38 4.48 14.08
CA SER A 27 -0.77 5.87 14.29
C SER A 27 -0.28 6.75 13.16
N GLY A 28 -1.14 7.66 12.69
CA GLY A 28 -0.78 8.59 11.61
C GLY A 28 -1.90 8.78 10.58
N ARG A 29 -1.60 9.55 9.54
CA ARG A 29 -2.52 9.74 8.40
C ARG A 29 -2.47 8.49 7.52
N GLY A 30 -3.59 7.79 7.41
CA GLY A 30 -3.70 6.58 6.59
C GLY A 30 -4.28 6.86 5.20
N ALA A 31 -3.83 6.10 4.21
CA ALA A 31 -4.41 5.98 2.88
C ALA A 31 -4.53 4.50 2.50
N TYR A 32 -5.44 4.19 1.57
CA TYR A 32 -5.68 2.81 1.15
C TYR A 32 -5.60 2.71 -0.37
N ILE A 33 -5.05 1.61 -0.84
CA ILE A 33 -5.16 1.13 -2.22
C ILE A 33 -5.74 -0.29 -2.21
N ALA A 34 -6.26 -0.76 -3.34
CA ALA A 34 -6.65 -2.16 -3.43
C ALA A 34 -5.41 -3.07 -3.45
N LEU A 35 -5.59 -4.31 -2.99
CA LEU A 35 -4.61 -5.38 -3.09
C LEU A 35 -4.53 -5.83 -4.57
N ASP A 36 -3.89 -5.00 -5.38
CA ASP A 36 -3.75 -5.16 -6.83
C ASP A 36 -2.40 -4.57 -7.26
N VAL A 37 -1.55 -5.41 -7.85
CA VAL A 37 -0.20 -5.04 -8.31
C VAL A 37 -0.23 -3.91 -9.34
N ALA A 38 -1.24 -3.87 -10.22
CA ALA A 38 -1.38 -2.81 -11.22
C ALA A 38 -1.64 -1.45 -10.56
N ILE A 39 -2.43 -1.43 -9.47
CA ILE A 39 -2.69 -0.21 -8.70
C ILE A 39 -1.43 0.24 -7.95
N ALA A 40 -0.66 -0.69 -7.38
CA ALA A 40 0.61 -0.35 -6.72
C ALA A 40 1.64 0.25 -7.71
N LYS A 41 1.75 -0.34 -8.92
CA LYS A 41 2.61 0.19 -10.00
C LYS A 41 2.17 1.58 -10.45
N ARG A 42 0.86 1.79 -10.61
CA ARG A 42 0.29 3.10 -10.93
C ARG A 42 0.60 4.12 -9.83
N ALA A 43 0.49 3.72 -8.56
CA ALA A 43 0.80 4.60 -7.44
C ALA A 43 2.25 5.09 -7.47
N LYS A 44 3.20 4.24 -7.91
CA LYS A 44 4.60 4.64 -8.16
C LYS A 44 4.70 5.65 -9.30
N GLN A 45 4.10 5.35 -10.45
CA GLN A 45 4.17 6.21 -11.64
C GLN A 45 3.58 7.60 -11.39
N GLU A 46 2.44 7.67 -10.70
CA GLU A 46 1.74 8.92 -10.41
C GLU A 46 2.20 9.58 -9.10
N ARG A 47 3.17 8.96 -8.39
CA ARG A 47 3.63 9.40 -7.06
C ARG A 47 2.46 9.68 -6.10
N THR A 48 1.47 8.79 -6.10
CA THR A 48 0.19 9.02 -5.42
C THR A 48 0.37 9.32 -3.93
N PHE A 49 1.27 8.63 -3.25
CA PHE A 49 1.46 8.83 -1.81
C PHE A 49 2.20 10.13 -1.48
N ASP A 50 2.99 10.69 -2.40
CA ASP A 50 3.58 12.01 -2.22
C ASP A 50 2.52 13.09 -2.18
N HIS A 51 1.56 13.01 -3.09
CA HIS A 51 0.45 13.95 -3.14
C HIS A 51 -0.47 13.78 -1.94
N VAL A 52 -0.84 12.53 -1.62
CA VAL A 52 -1.74 12.22 -0.51
C VAL A 52 -1.14 12.62 0.83
N PHE A 53 0.15 12.37 1.04
CA PHE A 53 0.82 12.67 2.30
C PHE A 53 1.58 13.99 2.29
N SER A 54 1.66 14.69 1.16
CA SER A 54 2.38 15.96 1.01
C SER A 54 3.83 15.87 1.46
N VAL A 55 4.51 14.75 1.16
CA VAL A 55 5.91 14.47 1.50
C VAL A 55 6.60 13.85 0.30
N LYS A 56 7.90 14.06 0.15
CA LYS A 56 8.69 13.35 -0.87
C LYS A 56 9.01 11.95 -0.34
N ILE A 57 8.66 10.93 -1.11
CA ILE A 57 8.88 9.52 -0.75
C ILE A 57 10.01 8.95 -1.62
N ASP A 58 10.80 8.01 -1.10
CA ASP A 58 11.81 7.34 -1.93
C ASP A 58 11.15 6.35 -2.92
N ASP A 59 11.77 6.13 -4.08
CA ASP A 59 11.31 5.11 -5.02
C ASP A 59 11.35 3.70 -4.40
N GLN A 60 12.29 3.47 -3.47
CA GLN A 60 12.40 2.19 -2.74
C GLN A 60 11.11 1.85 -1.99
N PHE A 61 10.43 2.82 -1.37
CA PHE A 61 9.16 2.56 -0.69
C PHE A 61 8.10 2.05 -1.67
N TYR A 62 8.04 2.60 -2.89
CA TYR A 62 7.09 2.16 -3.89
C TYR A 62 7.43 0.78 -4.43
N ASP A 63 8.72 0.46 -4.58
CA ASP A 63 9.17 -0.88 -4.96
C ASP A 63 8.81 -1.92 -3.90
N ASP A 64 9.01 -1.58 -2.62
CA ASP A 64 8.61 -2.41 -1.49
C ASP A 64 7.09 -2.60 -1.43
N LEU A 65 6.32 -1.55 -1.72
CA LEU A 65 4.86 -1.64 -1.81
C LEU A 65 4.41 -2.57 -2.94
N ILE A 66 5.01 -2.47 -4.11
CA ILE A 66 4.70 -3.34 -5.26
C ILE A 66 5.01 -4.79 -4.90
N ALA A 67 6.20 -5.07 -4.35
CA ALA A 67 6.60 -6.41 -3.94
C ALA A 67 5.68 -6.99 -2.85
N TYR A 68 5.30 -6.16 -1.87
CA TYR A 68 4.35 -6.56 -0.83
C TYR A 68 2.99 -6.92 -1.42
N VAL A 69 2.43 -6.08 -2.30
CA VAL A 69 1.13 -6.31 -2.93
C VAL A 69 1.15 -7.56 -3.81
N ASP A 70 2.22 -7.75 -4.58
CA ASP A 70 2.43 -8.93 -5.44
C ASP A 70 2.41 -10.23 -4.63
N HIS A 71 3.18 -10.27 -3.55
CA HIS A 71 3.20 -11.41 -2.65
C HIS A 71 1.82 -11.70 -2.02
N GLN A 72 1.12 -10.67 -1.54
CA GLN A 72 -0.19 -10.87 -0.92
C GLN A 72 -1.26 -11.28 -1.94
N GLN A 73 -1.21 -10.75 -3.17
CA GLN A 73 -2.12 -11.12 -4.25
C GLN A 73 -1.91 -12.58 -4.65
N ALA A 74 -0.66 -13.00 -4.90
CA ALA A 74 -0.32 -14.39 -5.23
C ALA A 74 -0.74 -15.36 -4.12
N ARG A 75 -0.49 -15.00 -2.85
CA ARG A 75 -0.93 -15.79 -1.71
C ARG A 75 -2.44 -15.99 -1.72
N ARG A 76 -3.20 -14.92 -1.99
CA ARG A 76 -4.65 -14.98 -2.02
C ARG A 76 -5.17 -15.86 -3.15
N GLU A 77 -4.60 -15.74 -4.35
CA GLU A 77 -4.96 -16.59 -5.50
C GLU A 77 -4.75 -18.09 -5.19
N LEU A 78 -3.72 -18.44 -4.41
CA LEU A 78 -3.47 -19.83 -4.00
C LEU A 78 -4.49 -20.38 -3.00
N PHE A 79 -5.09 -19.54 -2.13
CA PHE A 79 -6.00 -19.97 -1.07
C PHE A 79 -7.49 -19.67 -1.35
N ASP A 80 -7.83 -18.86 -2.35
CA ASP A 80 -9.21 -18.60 -2.77
C ASP A 80 -9.78 -19.76 -3.64
N HIS A 81 -9.03 -20.86 -3.83
CA HIS A 81 -9.43 -22.07 -4.56
C HIS A 81 -9.94 -23.24 -3.68
N ASP A 82 -10.03 -23.05 -2.35
CA ASP A 82 -10.61 -24.02 -1.40
C ASP A 82 -11.98 -23.56 -0.85
#